data_AF-Q4C5A3-F1
#
_entry.id   AF-Q4C5A3-F1
#
_cell.length_a   1.000
_cell.length_b   1.000
_cell.length_c   1.000
_cell.angle_alpha   90.00
_cell.angle_beta   90.00
_cell.angle_gamma   90.00
#
_symmetry.space_group_name_H-M   'P 1'
#
loop_
_entity.id
_entity.type
_entity.pdbx_description
1 polymer ?
#
loop_
_entity_poly.entity_id
_entity_poly.type
_entity_poly.pdbx_seq_one_letter_code
_entity_poly.pdbx_strand_id
1 'polypeptide(L)'
;MYRVPVLSPDGKPLMPTKPSRARRWIKEGKAIHKFNKLGQFFVQLVAEPSDSKTQPISCGIDPGKLFSGIGVQSAKFTLFTAHLELPFKKVRERMDNRRMMRRARRGRRINRKLPFPLRAHRQKRFNNRKQGKLPPSIKANRQLELRVIQELCKVFPITDIYFEYVKADVDLTSGRKKAKSEKGFSAVMVGQKWMLKQLEKLSSVHTIYGWQTSNLRKHLKLEKSRNKAEQTPSSHAVDGVSFACYQFLRYKAHYSGNNHGHSWQGNVTITLCQFMVIKRPPISRRQLHLMLPGKGGKRRKYGGTVTRHNIRKGDFVKAEKANKVFYGWCSGDTAKQVSVSDFDWKRLGQFTASKVVLLQRSTGLICKQGTEERWSNCLLVDASFLPDVFRRRGFHSHILR
;
A
#
# COMPACT_ATOMS: atom_id res chain seq x y z
N MET A 1 11.99 14.20 -15.47
CA MET A 1 11.23 13.57 -16.57
C MET A 1 10.79 12.19 -16.12
N TYR A 2 9.52 11.84 -16.32
CA TYR A 2 8.97 10.53 -15.95
C TYR A 2 9.66 9.36 -16.65
N ARG A 3 9.57 8.18 -16.03
CA ARG A 3 10.10 6.92 -16.58
C ARG A 3 9.01 5.86 -16.62
N VAL A 4 9.02 5.06 -17.69
CA VAL A 4 8.08 3.96 -17.91
C VAL A 4 8.81 2.64 -17.66
N PRO A 5 8.34 1.77 -16.75
CA PRO A 5 8.92 0.44 -16.56
C PRO A 5 8.82 -0.39 -17.84
N VAL A 6 9.81 -1.24 -18.07
CA VAL A 6 9.91 -2.08 -19.27
C VAL A 6 10.14 -3.52 -18.85
N LEU A 7 9.41 -4.45 -19.45
CA LEU A 7 9.67 -5.89 -19.35
C LEU A 7 10.20 -6.43 -20.67
N SER A 8 11.08 -7.41 -20.59
CA SER A 8 11.44 -8.30 -21.71
C SER A 8 10.23 -9.15 -22.14
N PRO A 9 10.29 -9.81 -23.31
CA PRO A 9 9.27 -10.78 -23.73
C PRO A 9 9.02 -11.86 -22.66
N ASP A 10 10.07 -12.35 -22.01
CA ASP A 10 10.02 -13.29 -20.87
C ASP A 10 9.39 -12.73 -19.59
N GLY A 11 9.12 -11.43 -19.52
CA GLY A 11 8.59 -10.77 -18.32
C GLY A 11 9.65 -10.40 -17.27
N LYS A 12 10.95 -10.53 -17.58
CA LYS A 12 12.03 -10.03 -16.72
C LYS A 12 12.08 -8.50 -16.78
N PRO A 13 12.22 -7.80 -15.63
CA PRO A 13 12.26 -6.35 -15.59
C PRO A 13 13.57 -5.81 -16.17
N LEU A 14 13.45 -4.82 -17.06
CA LEU A 14 14.55 -4.10 -17.71
C LEU A 14 14.62 -2.66 -17.20
N MET A 15 15.62 -1.90 -17.65
CA MET A 15 15.74 -0.50 -17.31
C MET A 15 14.55 0.34 -17.81
N PRO A 16 13.96 1.19 -16.95
CA PRO A 16 12.88 2.08 -17.35
C PRO A 16 13.26 3.03 -18.50
N THR A 17 12.32 3.27 -19.42
CA THR A 17 12.55 4.07 -20.61
C THR A 17 11.86 5.44 -20.55
N LYS A 18 12.12 6.28 -21.54
CA LYS A 18 11.39 7.56 -21.72
C LYS A 18 9.96 7.26 -22.21
N PRO A 19 8.97 8.06 -21.79
CA PRO A 19 7.59 7.94 -22.27
C PRO A 19 7.43 8.02 -23.78
N SER A 20 8.16 8.94 -24.43
CA SER A 20 8.14 9.10 -25.88
C SER A 20 8.61 7.85 -26.61
N ARG A 21 9.63 7.17 -26.07
CA ARG A 21 10.14 5.91 -26.62
C ARG A 21 9.15 4.76 -26.41
N ALA A 22 8.53 4.66 -25.24
CA ALA A 22 7.47 3.68 -24.98
C ALA A 22 6.29 3.83 -25.94
N ARG A 23 5.82 5.07 -26.19
CA ARG A 23 4.74 5.34 -27.16
C ARG A 23 5.13 4.94 -28.58
N ARG A 24 6.35 5.27 -29.01
CA ARG A 24 6.87 4.88 -30.33
C ARG A 24 6.89 3.36 -30.48
N TRP A 25 7.37 2.62 -29.49
CA TRP A 25 7.38 1.16 -29.52
C TRP A 25 5.97 0.55 -29.63
N ILE A 26 4.99 1.13 -28.92
CA ILE A 26 3.60 0.66 -29.02
C ILE A 26 3.05 0.93 -30.42
N LYS A 27 3.26 2.14 -30.97
CA LYS A 27 2.81 2.51 -32.32
C LYS A 27 3.42 1.61 -33.40
N GLU A 28 4.69 1.25 -33.24
CA GLU A 28 5.43 0.36 -34.14
C GLU A 28 5.16 -1.14 -33.89
N GLY A 29 4.29 -1.51 -32.95
CA GLY A 29 4.01 -2.91 -32.61
C GLY A 29 5.15 -3.66 -31.90
N LYS A 30 6.21 -2.96 -31.48
CA LYS A 30 7.39 -3.52 -30.80
C LYS A 30 7.17 -3.78 -29.30
N ALA A 31 6.13 -3.19 -28.72
CA ALA A 31 5.79 -3.37 -27.31
C ALA A 31 4.28 -3.35 -27.08
N ILE A 32 3.83 -4.11 -26.08
CA ILE A 32 2.44 -4.17 -25.62
C ILE A 32 2.34 -3.38 -24.32
N HIS A 33 1.34 -2.50 -24.25
CA HIS A 33 1.03 -1.76 -23.02
C HIS A 33 0.31 -2.64 -22.01
N LYS A 34 0.67 -2.52 -20.73
CA LYS A 34 0.06 -3.28 -19.63
C LYS A 34 -0.01 -2.43 -18.36
N PHE A 35 -0.81 -2.89 -17.41
CA PHE A 35 -0.93 -2.30 -16.08
C PHE A 35 -0.67 -3.36 -15.00
N ASN A 36 0.12 -3.01 -13.98
CA ASN A 36 0.32 -3.90 -12.84
C ASN A 36 -0.85 -3.79 -11.85
N LYS A 37 -0.81 -4.55 -10.75
CA LYS A 37 -1.89 -4.54 -9.75
C LYS A 37 -1.98 -3.26 -8.93
N LEU A 38 -0.99 -2.39 -9.04
CA LEU A 38 -0.95 -1.06 -8.44
C LEU A 38 -1.59 0.00 -9.35
N GLY A 39 -1.97 -0.37 -10.59
CA GLY A 39 -2.44 0.58 -11.60
C GLY A 39 -1.30 1.37 -12.27
N GLN A 40 -0.05 0.95 -12.11
CA GLN A 40 1.09 1.54 -12.79
C GLN A 40 1.18 0.99 -14.22
N PHE A 41 1.29 1.91 -15.18
CA PHE A 41 1.52 1.63 -16.59
C PHE A 41 2.95 1.13 -16.81
N PHE A 42 3.09 0.10 -17.63
CA PHE A 42 4.39 -0.38 -18.11
C PHE A 42 4.25 -0.95 -19.53
N VAL A 43 5.37 -1.18 -20.18
CA VAL A 43 5.40 -1.84 -21.49
C VAL A 43 6.15 -3.15 -21.42
N GLN A 44 5.68 -4.15 -22.17
CA GLN A 44 6.38 -5.41 -22.38
C GLN A 44 6.81 -5.48 -23.84
N LEU A 45 8.10 -5.70 -24.08
CA LEU A 45 8.64 -5.85 -25.42
C LEU A 45 8.09 -7.15 -26.07
N VAL A 46 7.90 -7.10 -27.38
CA VAL A 46 7.45 -8.27 -28.18
C VAL A 46 8.66 -9.08 -28.66
N ALA A 47 9.76 -8.41 -28.97
CA ALA A 47 11.02 -9.02 -29.38
C ALA A 47 12.10 -8.81 -28.32
N GLU A 48 13.13 -9.66 -28.35
CA GLU A 48 14.27 -9.54 -27.44
C GLU A 48 14.95 -8.18 -27.58
N PRO A 49 15.31 -7.54 -26.45
CA PRO A 49 16.02 -6.27 -26.49
C PRO A 49 17.44 -6.47 -27.01
N SER A 50 18.00 -5.43 -27.61
CA SER A 50 19.41 -5.42 -28.04
C SER A 50 20.40 -5.54 -26.86
N ASP A 51 19.98 -5.17 -25.65
CA ASP A 51 20.77 -5.28 -24.43
C ASP A 51 19.82 -5.40 -23.21
N SER A 52 20.24 -6.16 -22.21
CA SER A 52 19.53 -6.39 -20.94
C SER A 52 20.29 -5.86 -19.72
N LYS A 53 21.41 -5.13 -19.90
CA LYS A 53 22.16 -4.53 -18.80
C LYS A 53 21.29 -3.59 -17.97
N THR A 54 21.37 -3.76 -16.65
CA THR A 54 20.66 -2.93 -15.68
C THR A 54 21.62 -2.11 -14.85
N GLN A 55 21.10 -1.03 -14.28
CA GLN A 55 21.80 -0.22 -13.28
C GLN A 55 21.10 -0.41 -11.93
N PRO A 56 21.81 -0.20 -10.80
CA PRO A 56 21.21 -0.34 -9.49
C PRO A 56 19.97 0.54 -9.33
N ILE A 57 18.88 -0.06 -8.88
CA ILE A 57 17.65 0.60 -8.48
C ILE A 57 17.34 0.15 -7.05
N SER A 58 17.10 1.11 -6.17
CA SER A 58 16.79 0.84 -4.78
C SER A 58 15.33 1.19 -4.46
N CYS A 59 14.76 0.49 -3.48
CA CYS A 59 13.42 0.75 -2.95
C CYS A 59 13.52 1.11 -1.47
N GLY A 60 13.07 2.30 -1.08
CA GLY A 60 13.03 2.74 0.30
C GLY A 60 11.62 2.63 0.88
N ILE A 61 11.54 2.15 2.11
CA ILE A 61 10.30 1.90 2.84
C ILE A 61 10.35 2.66 4.16
N ASP A 62 9.41 3.59 4.32
CA ASP A 62 9.13 4.34 5.55
C ASP A 62 7.90 3.74 6.27
N PRO A 63 8.09 2.71 7.11
CA PRO A 63 7.01 2.04 7.81
C PRO A 63 6.40 2.86 8.97
N GLY A 64 5.17 3.32 8.81
CA GLY A 64 4.39 3.90 9.91
C GLY A 64 3.30 2.99 10.49
N LYS A 65 2.55 3.55 11.45
CA LYS A 65 1.40 2.89 12.11
C LYS A 65 0.11 3.00 11.30
N LEU A 66 -0.18 4.19 10.78
CA LEU A 66 -1.38 4.49 9.99
C LEU A 66 -1.08 4.63 8.50
N PHE A 67 0.12 5.11 8.17
CA PHE A 67 0.56 5.34 6.81
C PHE A 67 1.95 4.77 6.60
N SER A 68 2.34 4.47 5.37
CA SER A 68 3.73 4.14 5.02
C SER A 68 4.13 4.78 3.71
N GLY A 69 5.37 5.23 3.65
CA GLY A 69 5.98 5.76 2.43
C GLY A 69 6.74 4.69 1.69
N ILE A 70 6.62 4.69 0.36
CA ILE A 70 7.48 3.89 -0.52
C ILE A 70 8.06 4.81 -1.59
N GLY A 71 9.36 4.68 -1.86
CA GLY A 71 10.04 5.34 -2.96
C GLY A 71 10.95 4.39 -3.71
N VAL A 72 10.97 4.47 -5.03
CA VAL A 72 11.87 3.71 -5.90
C VAL A 72 12.79 4.69 -6.62
N GLN A 73 14.10 4.50 -6.50
CA GLN A 73 15.12 5.44 -6.92
C GLN A 73 16.23 4.75 -7.71
N SER A 74 16.68 5.39 -8.78
CA SER A 74 17.96 5.13 -9.45
C SER A 74 18.91 6.29 -9.19
N ALA A 75 20.19 6.20 -9.58
CA ALA A 75 21.11 7.33 -9.46
C ALA A 75 20.56 8.62 -10.13
N LYS A 76 19.84 8.51 -11.25
CA LYS A 76 19.44 9.68 -12.06
C LYS A 76 17.95 10.03 -12.01
N PHE A 77 17.10 9.12 -11.55
CA PHE A 77 15.65 9.29 -11.60
C PHE A 77 14.97 8.68 -10.39
N THR A 78 14.02 9.42 -9.83
CA THR A 78 12.95 8.87 -8.99
C THR A 78 11.93 8.21 -9.91
N LEU A 79 11.63 6.93 -9.67
CA LEU A 79 10.87 6.09 -10.61
C LEU A 79 9.42 5.91 -10.17
N PHE A 80 9.18 5.80 -8.88
CA PHE A 80 7.86 5.56 -8.31
C PHE A 80 7.81 6.02 -6.86
N THR A 81 6.67 6.57 -6.46
CA THR A 81 6.39 6.87 -5.05
C THR A 81 4.99 6.43 -4.67
N ALA A 82 4.80 6.03 -3.42
CA ALA A 82 3.48 5.72 -2.91
C ALA A 82 3.29 6.14 -1.45
N HIS A 83 2.05 6.55 -1.17
CA HIS A 83 1.49 6.71 0.16
C HIS A 83 0.52 5.55 0.43
N LEU A 84 0.84 4.70 1.39
CA LEU A 84 -0.01 3.57 1.77
C LEU A 84 -0.92 3.96 2.94
N GLU A 85 -2.24 3.86 2.78
CA GLU A 85 -3.16 3.89 3.93
C GLU A 85 -3.26 2.50 4.55
N LEU A 86 -2.71 2.36 5.75
CA LEU A 86 -2.61 1.08 6.42
C LEU A 86 -3.91 0.71 7.15
N PRO A 87 -4.32 -0.58 7.12
CA PRO A 87 -5.58 -1.02 7.69
C PRO A 87 -5.58 -1.14 9.23
N PHE A 88 -4.58 -0.57 9.92
CA PHE A 88 -4.32 -0.76 11.34
C PHE A 88 -5.56 -0.54 12.22
N LYS A 89 -6.17 0.66 12.12
CA LYS A 89 -7.32 1.05 12.95
C LYS A 89 -8.48 0.09 12.74
N LYS A 90 -8.83 -0.17 11.49
CA LYS A 90 -9.92 -1.06 11.11
C LYS A 90 -9.70 -2.51 11.53
N VAL A 91 -8.48 -3.02 11.44
CA VAL A 91 -8.14 -4.39 11.88
C VAL A 91 -8.21 -4.48 13.40
N ARG A 92 -7.71 -3.47 14.12
CA ARG A 92 -7.83 -3.39 15.58
C ARG A 92 -9.28 -3.43 16.03
N GLU A 93 -10.12 -2.54 15.51
CA GLU A 93 -11.56 -2.50 15.82
C GLU A 93 -12.25 -3.84 15.54
N ARG A 94 -11.94 -4.48 14.40
CA ARG A 94 -12.47 -5.81 14.06
C ARG A 94 -12.03 -6.89 15.06
N MET A 95 -10.80 -6.82 15.54
CA MET A 95 -10.27 -7.77 16.53
C MET A 95 -10.89 -7.55 17.92
N ASP A 96 -11.13 -6.29 18.31
CA ASP A 96 -11.78 -5.93 19.57
C ASP A 96 -13.26 -6.33 19.56
N ASN A 97 -13.98 -6.03 18.48
CA ASN A 97 -15.37 -6.50 18.28
C ASN A 97 -15.45 -8.03 18.33
N ARG A 98 -14.52 -8.73 17.66
CA ARG A 98 -14.44 -10.20 17.71
C ARG A 98 -14.19 -10.71 19.13
N ARG A 99 -13.32 -10.06 19.90
CA ARG A 99 -13.03 -10.42 21.29
C ARG A 99 -14.27 -10.24 22.17
N MET A 100 -14.92 -9.09 22.07
CA MET A 100 -16.17 -8.76 22.78
C MET A 100 -17.28 -9.76 22.46
N MET A 101 -17.55 -10.02 21.17
CA MET A 101 -18.59 -10.98 20.75
C MET A 101 -18.35 -12.39 21.31
N ARG A 102 -17.09 -12.85 21.31
CA ARG A 102 -16.72 -14.15 21.89
C ARG A 102 -16.90 -14.18 23.40
N ARG A 103 -16.62 -13.07 24.10
CA ARG A 103 -16.84 -12.94 25.55
C ARG A 103 -18.34 -12.98 25.86
N ALA A 104 -19.16 -12.18 25.17
CA ALA A 104 -20.61 -12.15 25.38
C ALA A 104 -21.27 -13.52 25.12
N ARG A 105 -20.93 -14.20 24.02
CA ARG A 105 -21.44 -15.54 23.73
C ARG A 105 -21.09 -16.55 24.82
N ARG A 106 -19.86 -16.52 25.34
CA ARG A 106 -19.47 -17.38 26.47
C ARG A 106 -20.23 -17.01 27.74
N GLY A 107 -20.37 -15.71 28.01
CA GLY A 107 -21.07 -15.20 29.18
C GLY A 107 -22.54 -15.63 29.27
N ARG A 108 -23.23 -15.77 28.13
CA ARG A 108 -24.62 -16.29 28.06
C ARG A 108 -24.75 -17.79 28.35
N ARG A 109 -23.67 -18.56 28.22
CA ARG A 109 -23.65 -20.00 28.55
C ARG A 109 -23.38 -20.26 30.03
N ILE A 110 -22.98 -19.24 30.77
CA ILE A 110 -22.67 -19.36 32.19
C ILE A 110 -23.97 -19.19 32.96
N ASN A 111 -24.49 -20.30 33.48
CA ASN A 111 -25.51 -20.25 34.51
C ASN A 111 -24.88 -19.71 35.81
N ARG A 112 -25.16 -18.45 36.15
CA ARG A 112 -24.56 -17.79 37.32
C ARG A 112 -25.20 -18.21 38.65
N LYS A 113 -26.35 -18.89 38.61
CA LYS A 113 -27.02 -19.43 39.80
C LYS A 113 -26.27 -20.63 40.39
N LEU A 114 -25.49 -21.34 39.58
CA LEU A 114 -24.69 -22.48 40.07
C LEU A 114 -23.39 -22.00 40.76
N PRO A 115 -22.91 -22.73 41.78
CA PRO A 115 -21.57 -22.58 42.34
C PRO A 115 -20.49 -22.55 41.26
N PHE A 116 -19.44 -21.75 41.46
CA PHE A 116 -18.38 -21.55 40.45
C PHE A 116 -17.82 -22.85 39.83
N PRO A 117 -17.54 -23.92 40.61
CA PRO A 117 -17.05 -25.19 40.07
C PRO A 117 -18.01 -25.85 39.06
N LEU A 118 -19.32 -25.67 39.24
CA LEU A 118 -20.38 -26.26 38.41
C LEU A 118 -20.76 -25.38 37.21
N ARG A 119 -20.17 -24.18 37.07
CA ARG A 119 -20.45 -23.29 35.93
C ARG A 119 -19.78 -23.83 34.68
N ALA A 120 -20.48 -23.74 33.54
CA ALA A 120 -19.94 -24.02 32.21
C ALA A 120 -18.93 -22.95 31.73
N HIS A 121 -17.81 -22.82 32.47
CA HIS A 121 -16.72 -21.91 32.17
C HIS A 121 -15.63 -22.62 31.36
N ARG A 122 -14.92 -21.87 30.51
CA ARG A 122 -13.83 -22.44 29.72
C ARG A 122 -12.59 -22.54 30.60
N GLN A 123 -12.03 -23.74 30.75
CA GLN A 123 -10.74 -23.97 31.43
C GLN A 123 -9.62 -23.06 30.88
N LYS A 124 -8.71 -22.65 31.76
CA LYS A 124 -7.54 -21.84 31.42
C LYS A 124 -6.60 -22.69 30.54
N ARG A 125 -6.35 -22.26 29.30
CA ARG A 125 -5.40 -22.92 28.39
C ARG A 125 -4.10 -22.12 28.31
N PHE A 126 -3.19 -22.32 29.26
CA PHE A 126 -1.91 -21.58 29.33
C PHE A 126 -0.97 -21.88 28.16
N ASN A 127 -0.93 -23.14 27.68
CA ASN A 127 -0.05 -23.57 26.58
C ASN A 127 -0.29 -22.79 25.27
N ASN A 128 -1.53 -22.34 25.00
CA ASN A 128 -1.86 -21.55 23.81
C ASN A 128 -1.31 -20.10 23.83
N ARG A 129 -0.75 -19.65 24.96
CA ARG A 129 -0.29 -18.27 25.19
C ARG A 129 1.22 -18.09 24.99
N LYS A 130 2.00 -19.18 24.84
CA LYS A 130 3.47 -19.13 24.68
C LYS A 130 3.96 -18.92 23.24
N GLN A 131 3.07 -18.91 22.25
CA GLN A 131 3.46 -18.77 20.84
C GLN A 131 3.80 -17.31 20.49
N GLY A 132 4.99 -17.07 19.93
CA GLY A 132 5.44 -15.77 19.41
C GLY A 132 4.63 -15.31 18.20
N LYS A 133 3.43 -14.76 18.44
CA LYS A 133 2.48 -14.38 17.41
C LYS A 133 2.63 -12.91 17.01
N LEU A 134 2.72 -12.67 15.70
CA LEU A 134 2.60 -11.31 15.17
C LEU A 134 1.15 -10.81 15.32
N PRO A 135 0.91 -9.66 15.96
CA PRO A 135 -0.44 -9.12 16.11
C PRO A 135 -1.12 -8.88 14.76
N PRO A 136 -2.42 -9.19 14.61
CA PRO A 136 -3.10 -9.11 13.31
C PRO A 136 -3.08 -7.73 12.64
N SER A 137 -3.12 -6.64 13.43
CA SER A 137 -3.06 -5.28 12.89
C SER A 137 -1.70 -4.96 12.29
N ILE A 138 -0.62 -5.34 12.99
CA ILE A 138 0.76 -5.15 12.52
C ILE A 138 1.04 -6.05 11.32
N LYS A 139 0.60 -7.32 11.37
CA LYS A 139 0.69 -8.23 10.24
C LYS A 139 0.00 -7.66 9.00
N ALA A 140 -1.19 -7.09 9.14
CA ALA A 140 -1.94 -6.52 8.02
C ALA A 140 -1.23 -5.32 7.37
N ASN A 141 -0.57 -4.47 8.16
CA ASN A 141 0.27 -3.36 7.66
C ASN A 141 1.45 -3.91 6.85
N ARG A 142 2.28 -4.76 7.47
CA ARG A 142 3.46 -5.35 6.80
C ARG A 142 3.11 -6.12 5.54
N GLN A 143 1.98 -6.83 5.54
CA GLN A 143 1.51 -7.53 4.34
C GLN A 143 1.01 -6.60 3.24
N LEU A 144 0.56 -5.37 3.54
CA LEU A 144 0.23 -4.39 2.52
C LEU A 144 1.51 -3.82 1.90
N GLU A 145 2.47 -3.42 2.72
CA GLU A 145 3.79 -2.94 2.25
C GLU A 145 4.49 -4.00 1.39
N LEU A 146 4.60 -5.25 1.90
CA LEU A 146 5.21 -6.36 1.18
C LEU A 146 4.52 -6.62 -0.17
N ARG A 147 3.19 -6.51 -0.21
CA ARG A 147 2.44 -6.68 -1.45
C ARG A 147 2.81 -5.62 -2.48
N VAL A 148 2.95 -4.36 -2.06
CA VAL A 148 3.33 -3.28 -2.98
C VAL A 148 4.74 -3.50 -3.50
N ILE A 149 5.69 -3.83 -2.62
CA ILE A 149 7.09 -4.09 -3.01
C ILE A 149 7.19 -5.28 -3.97
N GLN A 150 6.47 -6.37 -3.72
CA GLN A 150 6.40 -7.52 -4.64
C GLN A 150 5.88 -7.15 -6.03
N GLU A 151 4.94 -6.20 -6.13
CA GLU A 151 4.46 -5.75 -7.45
C GLU A 151 5.44 -4.78 -8.11
N LEU A 152 6.24 -4.03 -7.35
CA LEU A 152 7.30 -3.17 -7.88
C LEU A 152 8.51 -3.99 -8.37
N CYS A 153 8.94 -5.02 -7.65
CA CYS A 153 10.03 -5.92 -8.07
C CYS A 153 9.70 -6.68 -9.37
N LYS A 154 8.41 -6.80 -9.73
CA LYS A 154 8.01 -7.39 -11.02
C LYS A 154 8.22 -6.47 -12.21
N VAL A 155 8.30 -5.16 -11.99
CA VAL A 155 8.37 -4.15 -13.08
C VAL A 155 9.65 -3.33 -13.07
N PHE A 156 10.38 -3.31 -11.95
CA PHE A 156 11.68 -2.66 -11.82
C PHE A 156 12.74 -3.69 -11.40
N PRO A 157 13.96 -3.62 -11.98
CA PRO A 157 15.09 -4.45 -11.55
C PRO A 157 15.67 -3.89 -10.24
N ILE A 158 14.93 -4.03 -9.14
CA ILE A 158 15.33 -3.57 -7.81
C ILE A 158 16.46 -4.48 -7.29
N THR A 159 17.58 -3.87 -6.91
CA THR A 159 18.77 -4.57 -6.36
C THR A 159 18.83 -4.48 -4.84
N ASP A 160 18.37 -3.37 -4.25
CA ASP A 160 18.49 -3.09 -2.83
C ASP A 160 17.20 -2.51 -2.26
N ILE A 161 16.85 -2.94 -1.04
CA ILE A 161 15.69 -2.47 -0.29
C ILE A 161 16.16 -1.84 1.01
N TYR A 162 15.85 -0.57 1.21
CA TYR A 162 16.15 0.17 2.43
C TYR A 162 14.91 0.31 3.29
N PHE A 163 15.01 -0.12 4.55
CA PHE A 163 13.87 -0.18 5.47
C PHE A 163 14.17 0.60 6.75
N GLU A 164 13.27 1.50 7.15
CA GLU A 164 13.41 2.20 8.44
C GLU A 164 13.29 1.21 9.60
N TYR A 165 14.33 1.16 10.41
CA TYR A 165 14.37 0.37 11.63
C TYR A 165 14.07 1.23 12.85
N VAL A 166 13.09 0.79 13.64
CA VAL A 166 12.56 1.50 14.81
C VAL A 166 13.02 0.76 16.04
N LYS A 167 13.90 1.40 16.81
CA LYS A 167 14.21 0.97 18.17
C LYS A 167 13.19 1.60 19.11
N ALA A 168 12.15 0.85 19.44
CA ALA A 168 11.20 1.25 20.48
C ALA A 168 11.67 0.68 21.81
N ASP A 169 12.26 1.52 22.67
CA ASP A 169 12.49 1.16 24.07
C ASP A 169 11.14 1.22 24.80
N VAL A 170 10.53 0.05 24.95
CA VAL A 170 9.24 -0.12 25.65
C VAL A 170 9.33 0.13 27.15
N ASP A 171 10.53 0.06 27.72
CA ASP A 171 10.75 0.26 29.14
C ASP A 171 10.73 1.77 29.44
N LEU A 172 11.34 2.60 28.59
CA LEU A 172 11.25 4.07 28.64
C LEU A 172 9.87 4.62 28.26
N THR A 173 9.21 4.05 27.24
CA THR A 173 7.91 4.58 26.75
C THR A 173 6.67 4.12 27.53
N SER A 174 6.81 3.18 28.48
CA SER A 174 5.67 2.64 29.23
C SER A 174 5.29 3.43 30.49
N GLY A 175 6.08 4.45 30.88
CA GLY A 175 5.88 5.21 32.13
C GLY A 175 6.07 4.37 33.40
N ARG A 176 6.60 3.15 33.29
CA ARG A 176 6.80 2.24 34.43
C ARG A 176 8.14 2.56 35.10
N LYS A 177 8.08 3.20 36.26
CA LYS A 177 9.25 3.60 37.09
C LYS A 177 10.25 2.47 37.43
N LYS A 178 9.88 1.19 37.30
CA LYS A 178 10.73 0.02 37.62
C LYS A 178 11.16 -0.83 36.40
N ALA A 179 10.82 -0.41 35.18
CA ALA A 179 11.23 -1.15 33.99
C ALA A 179 12.72 -0.91 33.72
N LYS A 180 13.53 -1.98 33.78
CA LYS A 180 14.95 -1.92 33.40
C LYS A 180 15.03 -1.92 31.87
N SER A 181 15.66 -0.89 31.31
CA SER A 181 15.90 -0.76 29.85
C SER A 181 16.49 -2.05 29.27
N GLU A 182 16.28 -2.25 27.97
CA GLU A 182 16.84 -3.32 27.13
C GLU A 182 16.17 -4.71 27.19
N LYS A 183 15.28 -5.00 28.15
CA LYS A 183 14.64 -6.33 28.22
C LYS A 183 13.30 -6.41 27.49
N GLY A 184 12.60 -5.30 27.33
CA GLY A 184 11.31 -5.28 26.68
C GLY A 184 11.40 -5.25 25.15
N PHE A 185 10.39 -5.82 24.48
CA PHE A 185 10.23 -5.72 23.03
C PHE A 185 8.86 -5.14 22.67
N SER A 186 8.82 -4.28 21.65
CA SER A 186 7.56 -3.77 21.13
C SER A 186 6.96 -4.71 20.08
N ALA A 187 5.64 -4.64 19.94
CA ALA A 187 4.94 -5.32 18.87
C ALA A 187 5.39 -4.84 17.47
N VAL A 188 5.86 -3.59 17.37
CA VAL A 188 6.41 -3.00 16.13
C VAL A 188 7.73 -3.69 15.76
N MET A 189 8.64 -3.87 16.73
CA MET A 189 9.92 -4.56 16.51
C MET A 189 9.73 -6.01 16.02
N VAL A 190 8.75 -6.73 16.59
CA VAL A 190 8.39 -8.08 16.11
C VAL A 190 7.91 -8.03 14.66
N GLY A 191 7.12 -7.01 14.31
CA GLY A 191 6.67 -6.78 12.93
C GLY A 191 7.80 -6.44 11.96
N GLN A 192 8.78 -5.65 12.39
CA GLN A 192 9.95 -5.29 11.59
C GLN A 192 10.82 -6.51 11.31
N LYS A 193 11.15 -7.31 12.34
CA LYS A 193 11.89 -8.57 12.18
C LYS A 193 11.18 -9.52 11.21
N TRP A 194 9.86 -9.64 11.30
CA TRP A 194 9.09 -10.47 10.35
C TRP A 194 9.16 -9.92 8.92
N MET A 195 9.08 -8.60 8.76
CA MET A 195 9.12 -7.92 7.46
C MET A 195 10.47 -8.06 6.78
N LEU A 196 11.57 -7.81 7.51
CA LEU A 196 12.94 -7.96 6.98
C LEU A 196 13.16 -9.37 6.40
N LYS A 197 12.77 -10.42 7.13
CA LYS A 197 12.80 -11.81 6.65
C LYS A 197 11.97 -12.08 5.40
N GLN A 198 10.94 -11.27 5.12
CA GLN A 198 10.17 -11.40 3.87
C GLN A 198 10.82 -10.61 2.73
N LEU A 199 11.45 -9.48 3.03
CA LEU A 199 12.13 -8.62 2.05
C LEU A 199 13.44 -9.24 1.56
N GLU A 200 14.19 -9.93 2.43
CA GLU A 200 15.42 -10.67 2.10
C GLU A 200 15.19 -11.75 1.04
N LYS A 201 13.94 -12.21 0.87
CA LYS A 201 13.56 -13.16 -0.19
C LYS A 201 13.37 -12.50 -1.56
N LEU A 202 13.30 -11.18 -1.60
CA LEU A 202 13.06 -10.40 -2.82
C LEU A 202 14.34 -9.75 -3.33
N SER A 203 15.16 -9.20 -2.43
CA SER A 203 16.38 -8.45 -2.75
C SER A 203 17.27 -8.31 -1.53
N SER A 204 18.48 -7.75 -1.70
CA SER A 204 19.33 -7.30 -0.59
C SER A 204 18.60 -6.26 0.27
N VAL A 205 18.65 -6.40 1.60
CA VAL A 205 17.92 -5.52 2.52
C VAL A 205 18.89 -4.82 3.47
N HIS A 206 18.71 -3.51 3.61
CA HIS A 206 19.48 -2.65 4.50
C HIS A 206 18.55 -1.94 5.48
N THR A 207 18.98 -1.83 6.73
CA THR A 207 18.21 -1.13 7.77
C THR A 207 18.82 0.22 8.08
N ILE A 208 17.99 1.26 8.17
CA ILE A 208 18.40 2.63 8.49
C ILE A 208 17.59 3.16 9.66
N TYR A 209 18.22 3.89 10.57
CA TYR A 209 17.52 4.54 11.68
C TYR A 209 16.92 5.89 11.25
N GLY A 210 15.72 6.22 11.75
CA GLY A 210 14.99 7.42 11.35
C GLY A 210 15.74 8.76 11.53
N TRP A 211 16.66 8.85 12.50
CA TRP A 211 17.47 10.06 12.68
C TRP A 211 18.47 10.28 11.54
N GLN A 212 19.01 9.19 10.96
CA GLN A 212 19.92 9.27 9.81
C GLN A 212 19.18 9.86 8.60
N THR A 213 17.91 9.48 8.41
CA THR A 213 17.06 9.96 7.31
C THR A 213 16.75 11.45 7.37
N SER A 214 16.69 12.03 8.57
CA SER A 214 16.47 13.46 8.75
C SER A 214 17.60 14.29 8.12
N ASN A 215 18.84 13.84 8.28
CA ASN A 215 20.01 14.51 7.73
C ASN A 215 20.05 14.43 6.20
N LEU A 216 19.74 13.25 5.65
CA LEU A 216 19.74 13.06 4.20
C LEU A 216 18.64 13.89 3.51
N ARG A 217 17.45 13.98 4.09
CA ARG A 217 16.36 14.83 3.55
C ARG A 217 16.75 16.29 3.44
N LYS A 218 17.42 16.83 4.47
CA LYS A 218 17.94 18.20 4.45
C LYS A 218 18.97 18.39 3.34
N HIS A 219 19.89 17.44 3.18
CA HIS A 219 20.89 17.47 2.11
C HIS A 219 20.25 17.44 0.72
N LEU A 220 19.25 16.59 0.52
CA LEU A 220 18.49 16.48 -0.74
C LEU A 220 17.46 17.59 -0.95
N LYS A 221 17.34 18.54 -0.01
CA LYS A 221 16.35 19.63 -0.01
C LYS A 221 14.92 19.15 -0.21
N LEU A 222 14.59 18.01 0.41
CA LEU A 222 13.28 17.39 0.34
C LEU A 222 12.38 17.93 1.46
N GLU A 223 11.37 18.72 1.09
CA GLU A 223 10.38 19.24 2.02
C GLU A 223 9.42 18.14 2.49
N LYS A 224 9.20 18.10 3.81
CA LYS A 224 8.28 17.15 4.44
C LYS A 224 7.07 17.88 4.98
N SER A 225 5.87 17.47 4.57
CA SER A 225 4.63 18.00 5.15
C SER A 225 4.55 17.69 6.65
N ARG A 226 4.01 18.65 7.41
CA ARG A 226 3.68 18.47 8.83
C ARG A 226 2.45 17.57 9.01
N ASN A 227 1.57 17.50 8.02
CA ASN A 227 0.35 16.69 8.07
C ASN A 227 0.61 15.27 7.54
N LYS A 228 0.72 14.31 8.46
CA LYS A 228 0.98 12.89 8.12
C LYS A 228 -0.16 12.21 7.36
N ALA A 229 -1.39 12.72 7.46
CA ALA A 229 -2.55 12.16 6.76
C ALA A 229 -2.70 12.72 5.34
N GLU A 230 -1.89 13.70 4.96
CA GLU A 230 -1.92 14.31 3.65
C GLU A 230 -1.49 13.28 2.59
N GLN A 231 -2.33 13.11 1.57
CA GLN A 231 -2.10 12.16 0.48
C GLN A 231 -1.28 12.81 -0.65
N THR A 232 -0.15 13.40 -0.30
CA THR A 232 0.76 14.09 -1.24
C THR A 232 2.14 13.44 -1.22
N PRO A 233 2.95 13.63 -2.28
CA PRO A 233 4.32 13.09 -2.33
C PRO A 233 5.19 13.56 -1.15
N SER A 234 4.97 14.79 -0.67
CA SER A 234 5.73 15.43 0.42
C SER A 234 5.41 14.88 1.81
N SER A 235 4.41 14.01 2.00
CA SER A 235 4.07 13.48 3.32
C SER A 235 4.99 12.32 3.73
N HIS A 236 4.66 11.10 3.29
CA HIS A 236 5.39 9.86 3.61
C HIS A 236 6.22 9.35 2.45
N ALA A 237 5.80 9.59 1.20
CA ALA A 237 6.51 9.13 0.01
C ALA A 237 7.95 9.69 -0.06
N VAL A 238 8.13 10.95 0.35
CA VAL A 238 9.43 11.62 0.41
C VAL A 238 10.44 10.90 1.32
N ASP A 239 9.99 10.33 2.43
CA ASP A 239 10.86 9.57 3.33
C ASP A 239 11.31 8.26 2.65
N GLY A 240 10.40 7.60 1.93
CA GLY A 240 10.73 6.43 1.10
C GLY A 240 11.78 6.73 0.04
N VAL A 241 11.67 7.87 -0.67
CA VAL A 241 12.70 8.30 -1.63
C VAL A 241 14.05 8.52 -0.94
N SER A 242 14.02 9.16 0.23
CA SER A 242 15.23 9.44 1.00
C SER A 242 15.95 8.16 1.42
N PHE A 243 15.21 7.16 1.92
CA PHE A 243 15.78 5.85 2.23
C PHE A 243 16.39 5.18 1.00
N ALA A 244 15.72 5.23 -0.15
CA ALA A 244 16.25 4.65 -1.38
C ALA A 244 17.57 5.33 -1.82
N CYS A 245 17.73 6.64 -1.57
CA CYS A 245 18.93 7.39 -1.96
C CYS A 245 20.22 6.94 -1.24
N TYR A 246 20.13 6.22 -0.13
CA TYR A 246 21.31 5.67 0.56
C TYR A 246 22.13 4.67 -0.28
N GLN A 247 21.53 4.09 -1.32
CA GLN A 247 22.28 3.29 -2.29
C GLN A 247 23.35 4.12 -3.01
N PHE A 248 23.05 5.39 -3.27
CA PHE A 248 23.83 6.27 -4.15
C PHE A 248 24.61 7.34 -3.39
N LEU A 249 24.29 7.53 -2.11
CA LEU A 249 24.90 8.53 -1.24
C LEU A 249 25.46 7.88 0.02
N ARG A 250 26.69 8.25 0.38
CA ARG A 250 27.34 7.81 1.61
C ARG A 250 27.76 9.02 2.43
N TYR A 251 27.46 9.02 3.72
CA TYR A 251 27.96 10.01 4.64
C TYR A 251 29.35 9.58 5.12
N LYS A 252 30.40 10.25 4.66
CA LYS A 252 31.79 9.92 5.01
C LYS A 252 32.46 11.08 5.71
N ALA A 253 33.42 10.76 6.57
CA ALA A 253 34.35 11.75 7.07
C ALA A 253 35.23 12.26 5.90
N HIS A 254 35.53 13.55 5.89
CA HIS A 254 36.54 14.14 5.03
C HIS A 254 37.56 14.86 5.92
N TYR A 255 38.81 14.73 5.51
CA TYR A 255 39.97 15.29 6.19
C TYR A 255 40.69 16.12 5.13
N SER A 256 40.67 17.45 5.26
CA SER A 256 41.42 18.35 4.37
C SER A 256 42.09 19.43 5.21
N GLY A 257 43.41 19.30 5.41
CA GLY A 257 44.19 20.16 6.31
C GLY A 257 43.59 20.21 7.71
N ASN A 258 43.31 21.41 8.22
CA ASN A 258 42.67 21.61 9.54
C ASN A 258 41.14 21.45 9.54
N ASN A 259 40.51 21.22 8.39
CA ASN A 259 39.06 21.01 8.31
C ASN A 259 38.71 19.52 8.39
N HIS A 260 38.21 19.15 9.55
CA HIS A 260 37.66 17.83 9.85
C HIS A 260 36.14 17.90 9.87
N GLY A 261 35.49 17.11 9.03
CA GLY A 261 34.03 17.10 8.98
C GLY A 261 33.48 15.86 8.33
N HIS A 262 32.16 15.84 8.16
CA HIS A 262 31.48 14.80 7.41
C HIS A 262 30.71 15.42 6.27
N SER A 263 30.73 14.76 5.11
CA SER A 263 30.01 15.21 3.93
C SER A 263 29.36 14.03 3.21
N TRP A 264 28.29 14.32 2.48
CA TRP A 264 27.66 13.35 1.60
C TRP A 264 28.49 13.21 0.32
N GLN A 265 28.94 12.00 0.05
CA GLN A 265 29.64 11.62 -1.18
C GLN A 265 28.72 10.79 -2.08
N GLY A 266 28.85 10.99 -3.39
CA GLY A 266 28.02 10.36 -4.41
C GLY A 266 27.13 11.37 -5.12
N ASN A 267 26.33 10.90 -6.07
CA ASN A 267 25.44 11.77 -6.84
C ASN A 267 24.09 11.07 -7.03
N VAL A 268 23.02 11.78 -6.69
CA VAL A 268 21.65 11.34 -6.96
C VAL A 268 20.82 12.51 -7.46
N THR A 269 19.98 12.26 -8.47
CA THR A 269 19.03 13.26 -8.98
C THR A 269 17.61 12.87 -8.59
N ILE A 270 16.94 13.75 -7.87
CA ILE A 270 15.51 13.62 -7.57
C ILE A 270 14.73 14.17 -8.75
N THR A 271 13.78 13.39 -9.26
CA THR A 271 12.96 13.80 -10.40
C THR A 271 11.49 13.58 -10.14
N LEU A 272 10.68 14.37 -10.83
CA LEU A 272 9.26 14.14 -10.96
C LEU A 272 8.95 12.69 -11.42
N CYS A 273 8.06 12.00 -10.70
CA CYS A 273 7.73 10.59 -10.90
C CYS A 273 6.25 10.29 -10.58
N GLN A 274 5.80 9.07 -10.89
CA GLN A 274 4.43 8.66 -10.57
C GLN A 274 4.24 8.53 -9.05
N PHE A 275 3.16 9.14 -8.55
CA PHE A 275 2.74 9.04 -7.15
C PHE A 275 1.38 8.35 -7.01
N MET A 276 1.31 7.35 -6.13
CA MET A 276 0.11 6.55 -5.90
C MET A 276 -0.33 6.54 -4.44
N VAL A 277 -1.62 6.69 -4.20
CA VAL A 277 -2.25 6.42 -2.90
C VAL A 277 -2.86 5.03 -2.95
N ILE A 278 -2.45 4.14 -2.04
CA ILE A 278 -2.81 2.72 -2.10
C ILE A 278 -3.39 2.26 -0.77
N LYS A 279 -4.53 1.57 -0.81
CA LYS A 279 -5.15 0.99 0.39
C LYS A 279 -5.82 -0.34 0.12
N ARG A 280 -6.12 -1.07 1.20
CA ARG A 280 -6.94 -2.29 1.09
C ARG A 280 -8.41 -1.91 0.99
N PRO A 281 -9.19 -2.57 0.12
CA PRO A 281 -10.61 -2.31 0.07
C PRO A 281 -11.24 -2.68 1.42
N PRO A 282 -12.11 -1.82 1.98
CA PRO A 282 -12.69 -1.96 3.31
C PRO A 282 -13.76 -3.06 3.41
N ILE A 283 -13.60 -4.19 2.71
CA ILE A 283 -14.57 -5.27 2.57
C ILE A 283 -14.86 -5.92 3.92
N SER A 284 -16.15 -5.99 4.27
CA SER A 284 -16.63 -6.77 5.40
C SER A 284 -16.72 -8.25 5.01
N ARG A 285 -15.85 -9.07 5.61
CA ARG A 285 -15.97 -10.54 5.50
C ARG A 285 -17.25 -10.99 6.21
N ARG A 286 -17.83 -12.10 5.74
CA ARG A 286 -19.05 -12.69 6.30
C ARG A 286 -18.94 -12.77 7.81
N GLN A 287 -19.85 -12.08 8.49
CA GLN A 287 -20.01 -12.27 9.92
C GLN A 287 -20.98 -13.44 10.06
N LEU A 288 -20.50 -14.58 10.58
CA LEU A 288 -21.33 -15.79 10.73
C LEU A 288 -22.62 -15.48 11.51
N HIS A 289 -22.58 -14.45 12.36
CA HIS A 289 -23.69 -13.93 13.13
C HIS A 289 -23.58 -12.41 13.17
N LEU A 290 -24.53 -11.69 12.58
CA LEU A 290 -24.78 -10.30 12.97
C LEU A 290 -25.08 -10.26 14.49
N MET A 291 -24.71 -9.15 15.13
CA MET A 291 -24.69 -9.04 16.60
C MET A 291 -26.06 -9.31 17.24
N LEU A 292 -27.14 -8.96 16.54
CA LEU A 292 -28.52 -9.13 16.97
C LEU A 292 -29.28 -9.99 15.95
N PRO A 293 -29.98 -11.06 16.38
CA PRO A 293 -30.96 -11.71 15.51
C PRO A 293 -32.10 -10.74 15.18
N GLY A 294 -32.68 -10.86 13.99
CA GLY A 294 -33.92 -10.17 13.66
C GLY A 294 -35.13 -10.84 14.33
N LYS A 295 -36.32 -10.30 14.08
CA LYS A 295 -37.60 -10.91 14.49
C LYS A 295 -37.65 -12.38 14.06
N GLY A 296 -38.02 -13.27 14.99
CA GLY A 296 -38.05 -14.73 14.75
C GLY A 296 -36.69 -15.43 14.82
N GLY A 297 -35.66 -14.83 15.43
CA GLY A 297 -34.36 -15.48 15.65
C GLY A 297 -33.46 -15.58 14.40
N LYS A 298 -33.98 -15.22 13.22
CA LYS A 298 -33.27 -15.29 11.94
C LYS A 298 -32.20 -14.20 11.86
N ARG A 299 -30.96 -14.60 11.57
CA ARG A 299 -29.83 -13.67 11.38
C ARG A 299 -29.67 -13.36 9.90
N ARG A 300 -29.52 -12.08 9.53
CA ARG A 300 -29.32 -11.69 8.13
C ARG A 300 -28.00 -12.24 7.60
N LYS A 301 -27.97 -12.63 6.32
CA LYS A 301 -26.73 -12.94 5.61
C LYS A 301 -26.00 -11.61 5.33
N TYR A 302 -24.93 -11.30 6.07
CA TYR A 302 -24.14 -10.07 5.88
C TYR A 302 -22.65 -10.35 5.74
N GLY A 303 -22.04 -9.64 4.79
CA GLY A 303 -20.64 -9.79 4.42
C GLY A 303 -20.40 -10.92 3.41
N GLY A 304 -19.26 -10.86 2.73
CA GLY A 304 -18.97 -11.67 1.54
C GLY A 304 -18.25 -10.82 0.50
N THR A 305 -17.49 -11.48 -0.38
CA THR A 305 -16.67 -10.84 -1.42
C THR A 305 -17.29 -10.92 -2.81
N VAL A 306 -18.27 -11.80 -3.02
CA VAL A 306 -18.94 -12.01 -4.32
C VAL A 306 -20.35 -11.45 -4.21
N THR A 307 -20.78 -10.69 -5.23
CA THR A 307 -22.16 -10.22 -5.37
C THR A 307 -23.02 -11.24 -6.11
N ARG A 308 -24.33 -11.04 -6.15
CA ARG A 308 -25.24 -11.87 -6.96
C ARG A 308 -25.09 -11.72 -8.48
N HIS A 309 -24.30 -10.73 -8.93
CA HIS A 309 -24.28 -10.25 -10.33
C HIS A 309 -22.96 -10.54 -11.05
N ASN A 310 -22.25 -11.60 -10.68
CA ASN A 310 -20.91 -11.95 -11.21
C ASN A 310 -19.83 -10.84 -11.06
N ILE A 311 -20.10 -9.82 -10.25
CA ILE A 311 -19.17 -8.77 -9.86
C ILE A 311 -18.72 -9.06 -8.42
N ARG A 312 -17.47 -8.78 -8.09
CA ARG A 312 -16.93 -8.97 -6.74
C ARG A 312 -16.73 -7.63 -6.07
N LYS A 313 -16.85 -7.59 -4.74
CA LYS A 313 -16.50 -6.38 -3.98
C LYS A 313 -15.03 -6.07 -4.17
N GLY A 314 -14.75 -4.82 -4.51
CA GLY A 314 -13.42 -4.36 -4.89
C GLY A 314 -13.06 -4.61 -6.36
N ASP A 315 -13.95 -5.15 -7.18
CA ASP A 315 -13.84 -5.05 -8.65
C ASP A 315 -14.03 -3.58 -9.04
N PHE A 316 -13.24 -3.11 -10.00
CA PHE A 316 -13.37 -1.78 -10.57
C PHE A 316 -14.31 -1.84 -11.78
N VAL A 317 -15.31 -0.96 -11.79
CA VAL A 317 -16.46 -1.05 -12.71
C VAL A 317 -16.82 0.31 -13.30
N LYS A 318 -17.33 0.28 -14.54
CA LYS A 318 -18.04 1.38 -15.19
C LYS A 318 -19.52 1.18 -14.89
N ALA A 319 -20.22 2.24 -14.48
CA ALA A 319 -21.65 2.17 -14.22
C ALA A 319 -22.38 3.37 -14.82
N GLU A 320 -23.59 3.18 -15.31
CA GLU A 320 -24.35 4.23 -15.99
C GLU A 320 -25.71 4.47 -15.32
N LYS A 321 -26.03 5.74 -15.07
CA LYS A 321 -27.33 6.16 -14.53
C LYS A 321 -27.67 7.57 -15.01
N ALA A 322 -28.89 7.75 -15.52
CA ALA A 322 -29.37 9.06 -16.02
C ALA A 322 -28.38 9.73 -16.98
N ASN A 323 -27.91 8.99 -17.98
CA ASN A 323 -26.91 9.42 -18.98
C ASN A 323 -25.58 9.91 -18.41
N LYS A 324 -25.29 9.65 -17.13
CA LYS A 324 -24.00 9.89 -16.49
C LYS A 324 -23.25 8.58 -16.30
N VAL A 325 -21.96 8.61 -16.62
CA VAL A 325 -21.04 7.49 -16.44
C VAL A 325 -20.27 7.68 -15.13
N PHE A 326 -20.17 6.62 -14.34
CA PHE A 326 -19.46 6.57 -13.07
C PHE A 326 -18.40 5.49 -13.13
N TYR A 327 -17.25 5.77 -12.51
CA TYR A 327 -16.17 4.82 -12.34
C TYR A 327 -15.87 4.66 -10.86
N GLY A 328 -15.75 3.41 -10.40
CA GLY A 328 -15.47 3.15 -9.00
C GLY A 328 -15.40 1.67 -8.69
N TRP A 329 -15.32 1.37 -7.41
CA TRP A 329 -15.22 0.00 -6.92
C TRP A 329 -16.58 -0.52 -6.46
N CYS A 330 -16.89 -1.76 -6.83
CA CYS A 330 -18.05 -2.44 -6.30
C CYS A 330 -17.93 -2.57 -4.77
N SER A 331 -18.87 -1.99 -4.03
CA SER A 331 -18.89 -2.02 -2.57
C SER A 331 -19.96 -2.98 -2.01
N GLY A 332 -20.92 -3.39 -2.84
CA GLY A 332 -21.91 -4.42 -2.53
C GLY A 332 -23.04 -4.48 -3.54
N ASP A 333 -24.11 -5.17 -3.18
CA ASP A 333 -25.23 -5.45 -4.08
C ASP A 333 -26.57 -5.57 -3.32
N THR A 334 -27.63 -5.33 -4.07
CA THR A 334 -29.00 -5.71 -3.74
C THR A 334 -29.47 -6.80 -4.71
N ALA A 335 -30.74 -7.17 -4.65
CA ALA A 335 -31.31 -8.17 -5.57
C ALA A 335 -31.18 -7.77 -7.05
N LYS A 336 -31.26 -6.47 -7.38
CA LYS A 336 -31.26 -5.97 -8.78
C LYS A 336 -30.12 -4.98 -9.10
N GLN A 337 -29.44 -4.47 -8.08
CA GLN A 337 -28.48 -3.38 -8.25
C GLN A 337 -27.12 -3.70 -7.64
N VAL A 338 -26.08 -3.07 -8.19
CA VAL A 338 -24.72 -3.06 -7.66
C VAL A 338 -24.43 -1.67 -7.10
N SER A 339 -23.86 -1.63 -5.89
CA SER A 339 -23.39 -0.41 -5.25
C SER A 339 -21.96 -0.13 -5.69
N VAL A 340 -21.71 1.06 -6.20
CA VAL A 340 -20.38 1.52 -6.63
C VAL A 340 -19.94 2.66 -5.71
N SER A 341 -18.69 2.59 -5.26
CA SER A 341 -18.07 3.57 -4.37
C SER A 341 -16.81 4.16 -4.98
N ASP A 342 -16.45 5.36 -4.52
CA ASP A 342 -15.20 6.01 -4.88
C ASP A 342 -13.99 5.41 -4.14
N PHE A 343 -12.83 6.07 -4.27
CA PHE A 343 -11.60 5.69 -3.60
C PHE A 343 -11.75 5.65 -2.08
N ASP A 344 -12.45 6.62 -1.48
CA ASP A 344 -12.68 6.71 -0.04
C ASP A 344 -13.81 5.81 0.46
N TRP A 345 -14.32 4.97 -0.44
CA TRP A 345 -15.39 4.03 -0.22
C TRP A 345 -16.74 4.69 0.09
N LYS A 346 -16.88 5.98 -0.22
CA LYS A 346 -18.16 6.68 -0.21
C LYS A 346 -18.94 6.22 -1.43
N ARG A 347 -20.20 5.83 -1.20
CA ARG A 347 -21.06 5.27 -2.26
C ARG A 347 -21.42 6.37 -3.25
N LEU A 348 -21.00 6.21 -4.51
CA LEU A 348 -21.37 7.05 -5.64
C LEU A 348 -22.82 6.84 -6.02
N GLY A 349 -23.27 5.58 -5.96
CA GLY A 349 -24.65 5.24 -6.28
C GLY A 349 -24.94 3.76 -6.23
N GLN A 350 -26.20 3.43 -6.53
CA GLN A 350 -26.64 2.08 -6.82
C GLN A 350 -27.15 2.06 -8.26
N PHE A 351 -26.68 1.07 -9.00
CA PHE A 351 -26.85 0.97 -10.44
C PHE A 351 -27.48 -0.37 -10.76
N THR A 352 -28.42 -0.40 -11.70
CA THR A 352 -28.99 -1.65 -12.21
C THR A 352 -27.85 -2.55 -12.69
N ALA A 353 -27.84 -3.83 -12.31
CA ALA A 353 -26.71 -4.72 -12.55
C ALA A 353 -26.31 -4.81 -14.04
N SER A 354 -27.29 -4.78 -14.96
CA SER A 354 -27.05 -4.76 -16.41
C SER A 354 -26.34 -3.50 -16.91
N LYS A 355 -26.40 -2.40 -16.16
CA LYS A 355 -25.71 -1.13 -16.48
C LYS A 355 -24.35 -1.01 -15.80
N VAL A 356 -23.82 -2.12 -15.27
CA VAL A 356 -22.50 -2.16 -14.61
C VAL A 356 -21.59 -3.11 -15.38
N VAL A 357 -20.53 -2.53 -15.95
CA VAL A 357 -19.53 -3.25 -16.73
C VAL A 357 -18.26 -3.39 -15.90
N LEU A 358 -17.79 -4.64 -15.77
CA LEU A 358 -16.51 -4.92 -15.14
C LEU A 358 -15.35 -4.41 -16.00
N LEU A 359 -14.45 -3.64 -15.39
CA LEU A 359 -13.25 -3.13 -16.04
C LEU A 359 -11.99 -3.84 -15.56
N GLN A 360 -11.91 -4.08 -14.25
CA GLN A 360 -10.78 -4.77 -13.64
C GLN A 360 -11.24 -5.61 -12.46
N ARG A 361 -10.85 -6.89 -12.44
CA ARG A 361 -11.05 -7.76 -11.27
C ARG A 361 -10.27 -7.25 -10.07
N SER A 362 -10.84 -7.45 -8.89
CA SER A 362 -10.23 -7.00 -7.64
C SER A 362 -8.84 -7.58 -7.46
N THR A 363 -7.85 -6.70 -7.32
CA THR A 363 -6.48 -7.06 -6.99
C THR A 363 -6.26 -7.19 -5.48
N GLY A 364 -7.30 -6.93 -4.68
CA GLY A 364 -7.23 -6.75 -3.23
C GLY A 364 -6.66 -5.41 -2.80
N LEU A 365 -6.47 -4.47 -3.74
CA LEU A 365 -6.00 -3.10 -3.52
C LEU A 365 -6.99 -2.11 -4.18
N ILE A 366 -7.05 -0.92 -3.62
CA ILE A 366 -7.62 0.27 -4.24
C ILE A 366 -6.45 1.22 -4.42
N CYS A 367 -6.25 1.68 -5.66
CA CYS A 367 -5.15 2.56 -6.00
C CYS A 367 -5.72 3.81 -6.65
N LYS A 368 -5.20 4.97 -6.28
CA LYS A 368 -5.53 6.27 -6.86
C LYS A 368 -4.22 6.98 -7.21
N GLN A 369 -4.10 7.47 -8.43
CA GLN A 369 -3.01 8.36 -8.78
C GLN A 369 -3.23 9.72 -8.12
N GLY A 370 -2.22 10.28 -7.48
CA GLY A 370 -2.35 11.57 -6.81
C GLY A 370 -2.64 12.70 -7.81
N THR A 371 -3.46 13.64 -7.37
CA THR A 371 -3.91 14.81 -8.13
C THR A 371 -3.11 16.03 -7.68
N GLU A 372 -1.95 16.26 -8.28
CA GLU A 372 -1.38 17.61 -8.31
C GLU A 372 -1.58 18.13 -9.75
N GLU A 373 -2.18 19.32 -9.91
CA GLU A 373 -2.53 19.95 -11.20
C GLU A 373 -1.33 20.20 -12.13
N ARG A 374 -0.11 20.20 -11.59
CA ARG A 374 1.13 20.27 -12.38
C ARG A 374 1.42 18.98 -13.17
N TRP A 375 0.66 17.90 -12.93
CA TRP A 375 0.97 16.54 -13.37
C TRP A 375 -0.16 15.89 -14.18
N SER A 376 -1.32 16.53 -14.29
CA SER A 376 -2.43 16.13 -15.16
C SER A 376 -2.08 16.21 -16.66
N ASN A 377 -1.09 17.03 -17.04
CA ASN A 377 -0.58 17.13 -18.43
C ASN A 377 0.39 16.00 -18.82
N CYS A 378 0.70 15.07 -17.90
CA CYS A 378 1.57 13.92 -18.15
C CYS A 378 0.79 12.60 -18.13
N LEU A 379 -0.39 12.55 -18.78
CA LEU A 379 -0.94 11.28 -19.23
C LEU A 379 0.06 10.66 -20.20
N LEU A 380 0.87 9.74 -19.67
CA LEU A 380 1.97 9.05 -20.36
C LEU A 380 1.50 8.19 -21.54
N VAL A 381 0.20 7.93 -21.58
CA VAL A 381 -0.53 7.30 -22.66
C VAL A 381 -1.47 8.35 -23.21
N ASP A 382 -1.37 8.58 -24.52
CA ASP A 382 -2.41 9.23 -25.30
C ASP A 382 -3.77 8.68 -24.82
N ALA A 383 -4.79 9.53 -24.66
CA ALA A 383 -6.05 9.10 -24.04
C ALA A 383 -6.58 7.83 -24.72
N SER A 384 -6.31 7.67 -26.01
CA SER A 384 -6.52 6.48 -26.83
C SER A 384 -5.98 5.14 -26.27
N PHE A 385 -4.95 5.10 -25.42
CA PHE A 385 -4.36 3.85 -24.90
C PHE A 385 -4.68 3.55 -23.44
N LEU A 386 -5.41 4.46 -22.79
CA LEU A 386 -6.02 4.13 -21.51
C LEU A 386 -7.20 3.19 -21.76
N PRO A 387 -7.46 2.20 -20.88
CA PRO A 387 -8.77 1.58 -20.81
C PRO A 387 -9.82 2.70 -20.82
N ASP A 388 -10.95 2.53 -21.53
CA ASP A 388 -11.98 3.56 -21.79
C ASP A 388 -12.45 4.33 -20.52
N VAL A 389 -12.15 3.75 -19.37
CA VAL A 389 -12.20 4.28 -17.99
C VAL A 389 -11.45 5.59 -17.73
N PHE A 390 -10.26 5.78 -18.30
CA PHE A 390 -9.50 7.01 -18.09
C PHE A 390 -9.55 7.94 -19.32
N ARG A 391 -10.30 7.57 -20.36
CA ARG A 391 -10.37 8.28 -21.65
C ARG A 391 -11.16 9.58 -21.64
N ARG A 392 -12.11 9.77 -20.72
CA ARG A 392 -13.07 10.89 -20.83
C ARG A 392 -13.20 11.70 -19.55
N ARG A 393 -13.03 13.01 -19.71
CA ARG A 393 -13.19 14.11 -18.75
C ARG A 393 -14.32 13.83 -17.76
N GLY A 394 -14.00 13.88 -16.48
CA GLY A 394 -14.94 13.63 -15.38
C GLY A 394 -14.32 13.71 -13.98
N PHE A 395 -12.98 13.77 -13.88
CA PHE A 395 -12.28 14.11 -12.64
C PHE A 395 -12.02 15.61 -12.47
N HIS A 396 -12.55 16.46 -13.37
CA HIS A 396 -12.51 17.92 -13.24
C HIS A 396 -13.94 18.43 -13.39
N SER A 397 -14.63 18.55 -12.26
CA SER A 397 -15.83 19.38 -12.17
C SER A 397 -15.78 20.10 -10.84
N HIS A 398 -15.09 21.23 -10.88
CA HIS A 398 -15.40 22.50 -10.22
C HIS A 398 -14.08 23.23 -10.06
N ILE A 399 -13.94 24.31 -10.83
CA ILE A 399 -13.11 25.50 -10.64
C ILE A 399 -12.63 25.96 -12.03
N LEU A 400 -13.34 27.00 -12.47
CA LEU A 400 -12.96 28.08 -13.39
C LEU A 400 -13.13 27.89 -14.91
N ARG A 401 -13.87 28.90 -15.43
CA ARG A 401 -13.72 29.50 -16.76
C ARG A 401 -12.26 29.78 -17.10
#